data_AF-A0A0Q5CM51-F1
#
_entry.id   AF-A0A0Q5CM51-F1
#
_cell.length_a   1.000
_cell.length_b   1.000
_cell.length_c   1.000
_cell.angle_alpha   90.00
_cell.angle_beta   90.00
_cell.angle_gamma   90.00
#
_symmetry.space_group_name_H-M   'P 1'
#
loop_
_entity.id
_entity.type
_entity.pdbx_description
1 polymer ?
#
loop_
_entity_poly.entity_id
_entity_poly.type
_entity_poly.pdbx_seq_one_letter_code
_entity_poly.pdbx_strand_id
1 'polypeptide(L)' 'MLDESGPGSWLVRAHDDAPPEALVERFASGYRLTSWSLTESEQENLGVYTSAAHAETAWWRHLDGSDS' A
#
# COMPACT_ATOMS: atom_id res chain seq x y z
N MET A 1 7.54 -2.13 4.41
CA MET A 1 8.63 -2.03 3.41
C MET A 1 8.02 -1.73 2.06
N LEU A 2 8.57 -0.77 1.32
CA LEU A 2 8.04 -0.32 0.04
C LEU A 2 9.00 -0.69 -1.10
N ASP A 3 8.54 -1.53 -2.02
CA ASP A 3 9.34 -2.13 -3.08
C ASP A 3 8.79 -1.70 -4.46
N GLU A 4 9.65 -1.17 -5.33
CA GLU A 4 9.21 -0.69 -6.64
C GLU A 4 8.93 -1.86 -7.59
N SER A 5 7.66 -2.06 -7.94
CA SER A 5 7.21 -3.15 -8.82
C SER A 5 7.07 -2.68 -10.27
N GLY A 6 6.90 -1.38 -10.49
CA GLY A 6 6.77 -0.80 -11.82
C GLY A 6 6.84 0.73 -11.84
N PRO A 7 6.75 1.33 -13.04
CA PRO A 7 6.84 2.78 -13.19
C PRO A 7 5.67 3.48 -12.50
N GLY A 8 5.91 4.04 -11.32
CA GLY A 8 4.89 4.69 -10.52
C GLY A 8 4.06 3.73 -9.66
N SER A 9 4.50 2.49 -9.46
CA SER A 9 3.80 1.50 -8.64
C SER A 9 4.78 0.82 -7.68
N TRP A 10 4.40 0.78 -6.40
CA TRP A 10 5.19 0.19 -5.33
C TRP A 10 4.35 -0.78 -4.51
N LEU A 11 4.90 -1.95 -4.21
CA LEU A 11 4.29 -2.94 -3.34
C LEU A 11 4.73 -2.70 -1.90
N VAL A 12 3.78 -2.75 -0.99
CA VAL A 12 4.02 -2.66 0.45
C VAL A 12 3.93 -4.05 1.05
N ARG A 13 4.96 -4.41 1.82
CA ARG A 13 5.09 -5.71 2.49
C ARG A 13 5.46 -5.49 3.95
N ALA A 14 5.06 -6.40 4.83
CA ALA A 14 5.45 -6.37 6.24
C ALA A 14 6.99 -6.53 6.39
N HIS A 15 7.59 -7.47 5.68
CA HIS A 15 9.04 -7.70 5.65
C HIS A 15 9.50 -8.20 4.27
N ASP A 16 10.82 -8.31 4.05
CA ASP A 16 11.43 -8.69 2.75
C ASP A 16 10.82 -9.96 2.15
N ASP A 17 10.63 -10.99 2.97
CA ASP A 17 10.11 -12.30 2.53
C ASP A 17 8.57 -12.39 2.56
N ALA A 18 7.87 -11.32 2.96
CA ALA A 18 6.41 -11.34 3.08
C ALA A 18 5.76 -11.20 1.71
N PRO A 19 4.57 -11.79 1.50
CA PRO A 19 3.75 -11.42 0.36
C PRO A 19 3.42 -9.92 0.42
N PRO A 20 3.18 -9.28 -0.74
CA PRO A 20 2.63 -7.94 -0.78
C PRO A 20 1.24 -7.91 -0.12
N GLU A 21 1.02 -6.88 0.68
CA GLU A 21 -0.21 -6.67 1.46
C GLU A 21 -0.87 -5.33 1.17
N ALA A 22 -0.14 -4.40 0.54
CA ALA A 22 -0.74 -3.24 -0.09
C ALA A 22 0.00 -2.83 -1.37
N LEU A 23 -0.69 -2.04 -2.18
CA LEU A 23 -0.18 -1.44 -3.40
C LEU A 23 -0.27 0.08 -3.27
N VAL A 24 0.82 0.75 -3.62
CA VAL A 24 0.89 2.19 -3.76
C VAL A 24 1.04 2.52 -5.23
N GLU A 25 0.10 3.25 -5.80
CA GLU A 25 0.15 3.68 -7.19
C GLU A 25 0.19 5.19 -7.27
N ARG A 26 0.99 5.70 -8.21
CA ARG A 26 1.04 7.12 -8.52
C ARG A 26 -0.25 7.52 -9.21
N PHE A 27 -1.07 8.27 -8.49
CA PHE A 27 -2.37 8.71 -8.97
C PHE A 27 -2.36 10.22 -9.17
N ALA A 28 -2.36 10.66 -10.43
CA ALA A 28 -2.28 12.06 -10.83
C ALA A 28 -1.11 12.81 -10.14
N SER A 29 -1.38 13.59 -9.09
CA SER A 29 -0.39 14.35 -8.31
C SER A 29 -0.03 13.71 -6.96
N GLY A 30 -0.60 12.55 -6.62
CA GLY A 30 -0.42 11.86 -5.35
C GLY A 30 -0.13 10.37 -5.50
N TYR A 31 -0.30 9.66 -4.39
CA TYR A 31 0.00 8.25 -4.21
C TYR A 31 -1.20 7.58 -3.56
N ARG A 32 -1.92 6.77 -4.32
CA ARG A 32 -3.07 6.02 -3.83
C ARG A 32 -2.58 4.74 -3.16
N LEU A 33 -3.03 4.50 -1.93
CA LEU A 33 -2.82 3.27 -1.21
C LEU A 33 -4.06 2.39 -1.34
N THR A 34 -3.85 1.17 -1.78
CA THR A 34 -4.90 0.16 -1.93
C THR A 34 -4.46 -1.09 -1.20
N SER A 35 -5.35 -1.78 -0.47
CA SER A 35 -5.02 -3.09 0.08
C SER A 35 -4.75 -4.07 -1.05
N TRP A 36 -3.77 -4.95 -0.86
CA TRP A 36 -3.43 -5.97 -1.84
C TRP A 36 -4.30 -7.19 -1.58
N SER A 37 -5.08 -7.56 -2.59
CA SER A 37 -5.91 -8.76 -2.58
C SER A 37 -5.76 -9.50 -3.90
N LEU A 38 -5.79 -10.83 -3.84
CA LEU A 38 -5.80 -11.70 -5.02
C LEU A 38 -7.00 -11.43 -5.93
N THR A 39 -8.13 -11.02 -5.33
CA THR A 39 -9.34 -10.62 -6.03
C THR A 39 -9.38 -9.09 -6.09
N GLU A 40 -9.47 -8.52 -7.29
CA GLU A 40 -9.62 -7.06 -7.47
C GLU A 40 -10.84 -6.49 -6.74
N SER A 41 -11.91 -7.29 -6.57
CA SER A 41 -13.12 -6.90 -5.83
C SER A 41 -12.92 -6.78 -4.31
N GLU A 42 -11.85 -7.37 -3.77
CA GLU A 42 -11.49 -7.33 -2.35
C GLU A 42 -10.39 -6.29 -2.07
N GLN A 43 -9.97 -5.54 -3.08
CA GLN A 43 -9.04 -4.43 -2.89
C GLN A 43 -9.80 -3.22 -2.36
N GLU A 44 -9.42 -2.77 -1.17
CA GLU A 44 -9.99 -1.60 -0.52
C GLU A 44 -9.07 -0.40 -0.70
N ASN A 45 -9.67 0.74 -1.05
CA ASN A 45 -8.94 2.00 -1.11
C ASN A 45 -8.73 2.53 0.31
N LEU A 46 -7.49 2.45 0.79
CA LEU A 46 -7.10 2.91 2.12
C LEU A 46 -6.89 4.43 2.17
N GLY A 47 -6.63 5.07 1.03
CA GLY A 47 -6.56 6.53 0.92
C GLY A 47 -5.62 7.03 -0.18
N VAL A 48 -5.51 8.36 -0.29
CA VAL A 48 -4.56 9.04 -1.18
C VAL A 48 -3.63 9.92 -0.35
N TYR A 49 -2.33 9.78 -0.60
CA TYR A 49 -1.25 10.41 0.12
C TYR A 49 -0.39 11.26 -0.81
N THR A 50 0.39 12.17 -0.22
CA THR A 50 1.28 13.08 -0.97
C THR A 50 2.61 12.44 -1.35
N SER A 51 2.96 11.30 -0.75
CA SER A 51 4.20 10.56 -1.01
C SER A 51 4.02 9.07 -0.72
N ALA A 52 4.81 8.22 -1.38
CA ALA A 52 4.80 6.77 -1.14
C ALA A 52 5.17 6.42 0.32
N ALA A 53 6.11 7.14 0.92
CA ALA A 53 6.49 6.94 2.33
C ALA A 53 5.33 7.25 3.32
N HIS A 54 4.51 8.26 3.03
CA HIS A 54 3.31 8.52 3.83
C HIS A 54 2.27 7.42 3.67
N ALA A 55 2.10 6.89 2.46
CA ALA A 55 1.22 5.76 2.20
C ALA A 55 1.67 4.51 2.97
N GLU A 56 2.96 4.17 2.94
CA GLU A 56 3.52 3.08 3.75
C GLU A 56 3.25 3.27 5.24
N THR A 57 3.50 4.47 5.77
CA THR A 57 3.29 4.76 7.20
C THR A 57 1.81 4.61 7.58
N ALA A 58 0.90 5.02 6.71
CA ALA A 58 -0.53 4.87 6.95
C ALA A 58 -0.98 3.40 6.89
N TRP A 59 -0.40 2.61 5.99
CA TRP A 59 -0.62 1.17 5.94
C TRP A 59 -0.17 0.48 7.24
N TRP A 60 1.01 0.82 7.76
CA TRP A 60 1.48 0.29 9.05
C TRP A 60 0.52 0.62 10.21
N ARG A 61 -0.02 1.83 10.24
CA ARG A 61 -1.02 2.23 11.25
C ARG A 61 -2.35 1.50 11.09
N HIS A 62 -2.73 1.19 9.85
CA HIS A 62 -3.93 0.44 9.57
C HIS A 62 -3.80 -1.00 10.08
N LEU A 63 -2.67 -1.66 9.81
CA LEU A 63 -2.38 -2.99 10.35
C LEU A 63 -2.36 -3.03 11.87
N ASP A 64 -1.69 -2.07 12.51
CA ASP A 64 -1.60 -1.98 13.98
C ASP A 64 -2.98 -1.80 14.62
N GLY A 65 -3.86 -1.01 14.00
CA GLY A 65 -5.23 -0.80 14.46
C GLY A 65 -6.21 -1.94 14.18
N SER A 66 -5.87 -2.87 13.27
CA SER A 66 -6.71 -4.02 12.93
C SER A 66 -6.53 -5.21 13.89
N ASP A 67 -5.56 -5.17 14.81
CA ASP A 67 -5.28 -6.24 15.80
C ASP A 67 -6.05 -6.09 17.13
N SER A 68 -7.18 -5.36 17.16
CA SER A 68 -7.99 -5.14 18.39
C SER A 68 -9.37 -5.79 18.36
#